data_AF-A0A2S1LNU8-F1
#
_entry.id   AF-A0A2S1LNU8-F1
#
_cell.length_a   1.000
_cell.length_b   1.000
_cell.length_c   1.000
_cell.angle_alpha   90.00
_cell.angle_beta   90.00
_cell.angle_gamma   90.00
#
_symmetry.space_group_name_H-M   'P 1'
#
loop_
_entity.id
_entity.type
_entity.pdbx_description
1 polymer ?
#
loop_
_entity_poly.entity_id
_entity_poly.type
_entity_poly.pdbx_seq_one_letter_code
_entity_poly.pdbx_strand_id
1 'polypeptide(L)'
;MNLYSVSQSYFLGTTFFKDISKGKKNAQKRRKQTYMGSSAHLMKTIAEGTWEKEKFELFVHQFKDDPKIYFSISDTLGIKKITVLEQPKKEIKRVNVLRTPMVVSEGKDGTIWVKEYFNIRYNANKVSIMDFVAPEIYVDKSGNFNPVTGVIFGGYIGSLKAGDLLPVDYQAED
;
A
#
# COMPACT_ATOMS: atom_id res chain seq x y z
N MET A 1 9.07 1.71 -19.80
CA MET A 1 7.95 1.21 -18.96
C MET A 1 6.68 1.84 -19.49
N ASN A 2 5.70 1.02 -19.87
CA ASN A 2 4.48 1.47 -20.54
C ASN A 2 3.57 2.21 -19.53
N LEU A 3 3.02 3.37 -19.91
CA LEU A 3 2.30 4.30 -19.03
C LEU A 3 0.85 3.87 -18.73
N TYR A 4 0.43 2.68 -19.15
CA TYR A 4 -0.96 2.21 -19.06
C TYR A 4 -1.04 0.72 -18.71
N SER A 5 -1.08 0.43 -17.41
CA SER A 5 -2.18 -0.33 -16.79
C SER A 5 -1.83 -0.57 -15.32
N VAL A 6 -2.16 0.39 -14.45
CA VAL A 6 -2.45 -0.01 -13.08
C VAL A 6 -3.77 -0.77 -13.16
N SER A 7 -3.68 -2.09 -13.35
CA SER A 7 -4.86 -2.96 -13.31
C SER A 7 -5.24 -3.14 -11.85
N GLN A 8 -6.23 -2.37 -11.44
CA GLN A 8 -6.77 -2.38 -10.10
C GLN A 8 -7.84 -3.47 -10.03
N SER A 9 -7.68 -4.40 -9.10
CA SER A 9 -8.72 -5.36 -8.77
C SER A 9 -8.97 -5.25 -7.27
N TYR A 10 -10.20 -4.91 -6.90
CA TYR A 10 -10.64 -4.99 -5.52
C TYR A 10 -11.52 -6.20 -5.34
N PHE A 11 -11.37 -6.85 -4.20
CA PHE A 11 -12.34 -7.81 -3.71
C PHE A 11 -13.25 -7.08 -2.73
N LEU A 12 -14.48 -6.78 -3.16
CA LEU A 12 -15.50 -6.16 -2.33
C LEU A 12 -16.42 -7.25 -1.78
N GLY A 13 -16.53 -7.34 -0.45
CA GLY A 13 -17.36 -8.32 0.24
C GLY A 13 -16.70 -8.86 1.50
N THR A 14 -17.42 -9.71 2.23
CA THR A 14 -16.90 -10.36 3.43
C THR A 14 -16.54 -11.81 3.11
N THR A 15 -15.28 -12.18 3.32
CA THR A 15 -14.82 -13.58 3.21
C THR A 15 -14.76 -14.22 4.59
N PHE A 16 -15.29 -15.44 4.69
CA PHE A 16 -15.20 -16.26 5.89
C PHE A 16 -14.38 -17.51 5.61
N PHE A 17 -13.45 -17.81 6.51
CA PHE A 17 -12.57 -18.97 6.40
C PHE A 17 -12.89 -19.94 7.54
N LYS A 18 -13.00 -21.24 7.20
CA LYS A 18 -13.06 -22.32 8.19
C LYS A 18 -11.74 -23.07 8.19
N ASP A 19 -11.07 -23.11 9.34
CA ASP A 19 -9.82 -23.86 9.46
C ASP A 19 -10.07 -25.38 9.55
N ILE A 20 -9.85 -26.08 8.43
CA ILE A 20 -9.90 -27.55 8.37
C ILE A 20 -8.53 -28.20 8.58
N SER A 21 -7.47 -27.40 8.71
CA SER A 21 -6.09 -27.88 8.84
C SER A 21 -5.80 -28.46 10.22
N LYS A 22 -6.65 -28.20 11.23
CA LYS A 22 -6.49 -28.67 12.61
C LYS A 22 -5.11 -28.32 13.20
N GLY A 23 -4.62 -27.09 12.94
CA GLY A 23 -3.34 -26.61 13.48
C GLY A 23 -2.10 -27.20 12.81
N LYS A 24 -2.21 -27.79 11.61
CA LYS A 24 -1.06 -28.32 10.87
C LYS A 24 0.01 -27.24 10.63
N LYS A 25 1.26 -27.53 11.01
CA LYS A 25 2.43 -26.64 10.83
C LYS A 25 2.58 -26.11 9.40
N ASN A 26 2.35 -26.95 8.40
CA ASN A 26 2.44 -26.54 6.99
C ASN A 26 1.40 -25.49 6.60
N ALA A 27 0.19 -25.53 7.19
CA ALA A 27 -0.83 -24.52 6.94
C ALA A 27 -0.42 -23.18 7.56
N GLN A 28 0.07 -23.19 8.81
CA GLN A 28 0.56 -21.97 9.47
C GLN A 28 1.77 -21.36 8.77
N LYS A 29 2.71 -22.20 8.31
CA LYS A 29 3.85 -21.75 7.50
C LYS A 29 3.39 -21.02 6.24
N ARG A 30 2.44 -21.59 5.50
CA ARG A 30 1.89 -20.94 4.29
C ARG A 30 1.19 -19.62 4.63
N ARG A 31 0.39 -19.57 5.68
CA ARG A 31 -0.28 -18.33 6.11
C ARG A 31 0.73 -17.24 6.47
N LYS A 32 1.78 -17.57 7.24
CA LYS A 32 2.86 -16.63 7.56
C LYS A 32 3.56 -16.15 6.28
N GLN A 33 3.83 -17.05 5.33
CA GLN A 33 4.41 -16.68 4.03
C GLN A 33 3.50 -15.77 3.20
N THR A 34 2.19 -16.01 3.19
CA THR A 34 1.19 -15.18 2.50
C THR A 34 1.06 -13.80 3.14
N TYR A 35 1.08 -13.73 4.47
CA TYR A 35 1.02 -12.46 5.19
C TYR A 35 2.24 -11.58 4.91
N MET A 36 3.44 -12.18 4.90
CA MET A 36 4.71 -11.47 4.77
C MET A 36 4.85 -10.77 3.41
N GLY A 37 4.69 -9.45 3.44
CA GLY A 37 4.76 -8.57 2.26
C GLY A 37 3.41 -8.30 1.60
N SER A 38 2.30 -8.74 2.22
CA SER A 38 0.93 -8.42 1.80
C SER A 38 0.57 -6.95 2.09
N SER A 39 -0.58 -6.51 1.57
CA SER A 39 -1.15 -5.21 1.91
C SER A 39 -1.42 -5.08 3.41
N ALA A 40 -1.95 -6.12 4.07
CA ALA A 40 -2.19 -6.09 5.51
C ALA A 40 -0.90 -5.89 6.31
N HIS A 41 0.17 -6.61 5.92
CA HIS A 41 1.48 -6.45 6.54
C HIS A 41 2.03 -5.04 6.36
N LEU A 42 1.92 -4.48 5.15
CA LEU A 42 2.34 -3.11 4.87
C LEU A 42 1.51 -2.11 5.69
N MET A 43 0.19 -2.17 5.67
CA MET A 43 -0.67 -1.23 6.39
C MET A 43 -0.44 -1.27 7.90
N LYS A 44 -0.24 -2.46 8.48
CA LYS A 44 0.18 -2.60 9.87
C LYS A 44 1.53 -1.91 10.11
N THR A 45 2.50 -2.11 9.21
CA THR A 45 3.82 -1.46 9.30
C THR A 45 3.71 0.07 9.27
N ILE A 46 2.87 0.63 8.40
CA ILE A 46 2.64 2.09 8.36
C ILE A 46 2.01 2.56 9.68
N ALA A 47 0.99 1.85 10.15
CA ALA A 47 0.25 2.18 11.36
C ALA A 47 1.09 2.08 12.65
N GLU A 48 2.07 1.18 12.68
CA GLU A 48 2.97 0.98 13.83
C GLU A 48 4.30 1.73 13.70
N GLY A 49 4.64 2.22 12.51
CA GLY A 49 5.92 2.87 12.23
C GLY A 49 7.12 1.91 12.24
N THR A 50 6.90 0.61 12.03
CA THR A 50 7.89 -0.47 12.19
C THR A 50 8.65 -0.83 10.89
N TRP A 51 8.82 0.13 9.97
CA TRP A 51 9.34 -0.06 8.61
C TRP A 51 10.63 -0.87 8.53
N GLU A 52 11.65 -0.53 9.32
CA GLU A 52 12.94 -1.23 9.31
C GLU A 52 12.83 -2.67 9.84
N LYS A 53 12.11 -2.85 10.96
CA LYS A 53 11.84 -4.18 11.57
C LYS A 53 11.17 -5.09 10.54
N GLU A 54 10.16 -4.57 9.86
CA GLU A 54 9.35 -5.31 8.91
C GLU A 54 9.94 -5.32 7.49
N LYS A 55 11.16 -4.80 7.30
CA LYS A 55 11.91 -4.80 6.02
C LYS A 55 11.17 -4.12 4.86
N PHE A 56 10.39 -3.09 5.18
CA PHE A 56 9.78 -2.21 4.21
C PHE A 56 10.58 -0.92 4.08
N GLU A 57 10.66 -0.42 2.86
CA GLU A 57 11.31 0.85 2.54
C GLU A 57 10.41 1.66 1.64
N LEU A 58 10.23 2.94 1.99
CA LEU A 58 9.48 3.92 1.21
C LEU A 58 10.42 4.68 0.29
N PHE A 59 10.00 4.85 -0.96
CA PHE A 59 10.71 5.62 -1.97
C PHE A 59 9.79 6.66 -2.60
N VAL A 60 10.27 7.91 -2.68
CA VAL A 60 9.65 9.04 -3.36
C VAL A 60 10.69 9.69 -4.26
N HIS A 61 10.30 10.08 -5.48
CA HIS A 61 11.21 10.59 -6.51
C HIS A 61 12.45 9.69 -6.76
N GLN A 62 12.29 8.36 -6.64
CA GLN A 62 13.34 7.34 -6.76
C GLN A 62 14.36 7.27 -5.60
N PHE A 63 14.22 8.09 -4.57
CA PHE A 63 15.08 8.07 -3.39
C PHE A 63 14.36 7.47 -2.20
N LYS A 64 15.12 6.78 -1.34
CA LYS A 64 14.59 6.31 -0.05
C LYS A 64 14.29 7.54 0.80
N ASP A 65 13.12 7.58 1.41
CA ASP A 65 12.65 8.75 2.17
C ASP A 65 11.98 8.35 3.49
N ASP A 66 11.82 9.31 4.40
CA ASP A 66 11.21 9.10 5.71
C ASP A 66 9.66 9.07 5.60
N PRO A 67 8.99 7.96 5.97
CA PRO A 67 7.54 7.88 5.98
C PRO A 67 6.83 8.95 6.82
N LYS A 68 7.48 9.51 7.84
CA LYS A 68 6.90 10.55 8.71
C LYS A 68 6.62 11.87 7.98
N ILE A 69 7.26 12.09 6.84
CA ILE A 69 6.99 13.26 5.98
C ILE A 69 5.59 13.14 5.36
N TYR A 70 5.17 11.91 5.05
CA TYR A 70 3.98 11.64 4.25
C TYR A 70 2.78 11.16 5.07
N PHE A 71 3.01 10.58 6.24
CA PHE A 71 1.96 9.96 7.05
C PHE A 71 1.96 10.46 8.49
N SER A 72 0.77 10.83 8.97
CA SER A 72 0.51 11.07 10.39
C SER A 72 -0.39 9.97 10.94
N ILE A 73 -0.02 9.42 12.09
CA ILE A 73 -0.73 8.31 12.73
C ILE A 73 -1.32 8.80 14.05
N SER A 74 -2.61 8.53 14.24
CA SER A 74 -3.31 8.71 15.53
C SER A 74 -3.98 7.41 15.96
N ASP A 75 -4.13 7.20 17.26
CA ASP A 75 -4.74 5.99 17.84
C ASP A 75 -6.15 6.30 18.34
N THR A 76 -7.09 5.38 18.12
CA THR A 76 -8.42 5.42 18.72
C THR A 76 -8.90 3.98 18.97
N LEU A 77 -9.01 3.58 20.24
CA LEU A 77 -9.63 2.31 20.65
C LEU A 77 -9.06 1.06 19.94
N GLY A 78 -7.74 1.02 19.71
CA GLY A 78 -7.08 -0.12 19.05
C GLY A 78 -7.19 -0.12 17.53
N ILE A 79 -7.70 0.96 16.94
CA ILE A 79 -7.67 1.26 15.51
C ILE A 79 -6.73 2.45 15.30
N LYS A 80 -5.82 2.34 14.35
CA LYS A 80 -4.91 3.42 13.97
C LYS A 80 -5.50 4.19 12.79
N LYS A 81 -5.61 5.51 12.90
CA LYS A 81 -5.96 6.38 11.78
C LYS A 81 -4.68 6.89 11.13
N ILE A 82 -4.49 6.54 9.85
CA ILE A 82 -3.42 7.04 9.00
C ILE A 82 -3.99 8.22 8.19
N THR A 83 -3.34 9.37 8.31
CA THR A 83 -3.65 10.60 7.54
C THR A 83 -2.50 10.89 6.58
N VAL A 84 -2.81 11.14 5.31
CA VAL A 84 -1.82 11.50 4.29
C VAL A 84 -1.55 12.99 4.35
N LEU A 85 -0.30 13.35 4.68
CA LEU A 85 0.14 14.74 4.80
C LEU A 85 0.51 15.33 3.43
N GLU A 86 1.21 14.55 2.61
CA GLU A 86 1.63 14.97 1.27
C GLU A 86 1.57 13.80 0.28
N GLN A 87 1.13 14.09 -0.94
CA GLN A 87 1.10 13.16 -2.06
C GLN A 87 2.32 13.42 -2.96
N PRO A 88 3.02 12.37 -3.43
CA PRO A 88 4.15 12.54 -4.32
C PRO A 88 3.68 13.11 -5.66
N LYS A 89 4.36 14.14 -6.13
CA LYS A 89 4.05 14.86 -7.38
C LYS A 89 5.33 15.19 -8.11
N LYS A 90 5.33 15.03 -9.44
CA LYS A 90 6.49 15.29 -10.28
C LYS A 90 6.23 16.44 -11.24
N GLU A 91 7.16 17.37 -11.33
CA GLU A 91 7.12 18.44 -12.32
C GLU A 91 7.67 17.93 -13.66
N ILE A 92 6.90 18.12 -14.74
CA ILE A 92 7.32 17.78 -16.11
C ILE A 92 7.04 18.94 -17.07
N LYS A 93 7.83 19.07 -18.14
CA LYS A 93 7.55 20.03 -19.22
C LYS A 93 6.30 19.59 -19.99
N ARG A 94 5.40 20.53 -20.31
CA ARG A 94 4.18 20.25 -21.07
C ARG A 94 4.55 19.84 -22.51
N VAL A 95 4.46 18.54 -22.82
CA VAL A 95 4.58 17.98 -24.18
C VAL A 95 3.20 17.51 -24.62
N ASN A 96 2.84 17.74 -25.89
CA ASN A 96 1.53 17.50 -26.54
C ASN A 96 0.47 16.73 -25.70
N VAL A 97 -0.64 17.42 -25.43
CA VAL A 97 -1.76 17.11 -24.52
C VAL A 97 -2.35 15.68 -24.66
N LEU A 98 -2.15 15.01 -25.80
CA LEU A 98 -2.63 13.66 -26.08
C LEU A 98 -1.92 12.53 -25.30
N ARG A 99 -0.78 12.81 -24.64
CA ARG A 99 0.00 11.80 -23.88
C ARG A 99 0.29 12.20 -22.43
N THR A 100 -0.34 13.26 -21.94
CA THR A 100 -0.02 13.80 -20.62
C THR A 100 -0.65 12.92 -19.53
N PRO A 101 0.12 12.42 -18.54
CA PRO A 101 -0.45 11.77 -17.36
C PRO A 101 -1.39 12.73 -16.63
N MET A 102 -2.28 12.20 -15.78
CA MET A 102 -3.27 12.97 -15.03
C MET A 102 -2.64 14.24 -14.41
N VAL A 103 -3.02 15.41 -14.95
CA VAL A 103 -2.50 16.72 -14.54
C VAL A 103 -3.07 17.05 -13.17
N VAL A 104 -2.20 17.34 -12.22
CA VAL A 104 -2.56 17.67 -10.83
C VAL A 104 -2.64 19.19 -10.66
N SER A 105 -1.70 19.95 -11.23
CA SER A 105 -1.76 21.42 -11.26
C SER A 105 -0.85 22.00 -12.35
N GLU A 106 -1.06 23.27 -12.69
CA GLU A 106 -0.11 24.04 -13.51
C GLU A 106 1.13 24.40 -12.70
N GLY A 107 2.31 24.29 -13.32
CA GLY A 107 3.57 24.79 -12.78
C GLY A 107 3.91 26.17 -13.38
N LYS A 108 5.15 26.62 -13.15
CA LYS A 108 5.65 27.87 -13.76
C LYS A 108 6.25 27.57 -15.13
N ASP A 109 6.26 28.55 -16.03
CA ASP A 109 7.00 28.47 -17.30
C ASP A 109 6.64 27.27 -18.20
N GLY A 110 5.34 26.90 -18.25
CA GLY A 110 4.85 25.82 -19.11
C GLY A 110 5.16 24.42 -18.60
N THR A 111 5.50 24.26 -17.32
CA THR A 111 5.53 22.96 -16.64
C THR A 111 4.16 22.59 -16.08
N ILE A 112 3.98 21.31 -15.78
CA ILE A 112 2.80 20.76 -15.12
C ILE A 112 3.26 19.82 -14.02
N TRP A 113 2.50 19.78 -12.94
CA TRP A 113 2.65 18.76 -11.90
C TRP A 113 1.77 17.58 -12.27
N VAL A 114 2.39 16.40 -12.33
CA VAL A 114 1.69 15.14 -12.56
C VAL A 114 1.75 14.28 -11.31
N LYS A 115 0.72 13.46 -11.13
CA LYS A 115 0.63 12.53 -10.03
C LYS A 115 1.78 11.52 -10.10
N GLU A 116 2.44 11.30 -8.96
CA GLU A 116 3.36 10.18 -8.77
C GLU A 116 2.79 9.23 -7.69
N TYR A 117 3.42 8.08 -7.51
CA TYR A 117 3.01 7.06 -6.55
C TYR A 117 4.13 6.82 -5.55
N PHE A 118 3.75 6.43 -4.34
CA PHE A 118 4.72 5.89 -3.39
C PHE A 118 5.28 4.58 -3.93
N ASN A 119 6.59 4.46 -3.97
CA ASN A 119 7.25 3.19 -4.32
C ASN A 119 7.60 2.47 -3.03
N ILE A 120 7.21 1.21 -2.92
CA ILE A 120 7.42 0.38 -1.73
C ILE A 120 8.32 -0.78 -2.11
N ARG A 121 9.43 -0.94 -1.39
CA ARG A 121 10.29 -2.11 -1.51
C ARG A 121 10.17 -2.95 -0.26
N TYR A 122 9.87 -4.23 -0.44
CA TYR A 122 9.81 -5.22 0.62
C TYR A 122 10.91 -6.26 0.44
N ASN A 123 11.67 -6.53 1.50
CA ASN A 123 12.70 -7.57 1.55
C ASN A 123 13.66 -7.52 0.33
N ALA A 124 14.14 -6.33 0.03
CA ALA A 124 15.09 -5.97 -1.04
C ALA A 124 14.65 -6.16 -2.51
N ASN A 125 13.70 -7.05 -2.82
CA ASN A 125 13.40 -7.40 -4.22
C ASN A 125 11.93 -7.25 -4.65
N LYS A 126 10.98 -7.20 -3.71
CA LYS A 126 9.56 -7.06 -4.04
C LYS A 126 9.22 -5.57 -4.12
N VAL A 127 8.99 -5.09 -5.34
CA VAL A 127 8.63 -3.70 -5.60
C VAL A 127 7.12 -3.59 -5.83
N SER A 128 6.50 -2.65 -5.14
CA SER A 128 5.09 -2.28 -5.27
C SER A 128 4.96 -0.78 -5.44
N ILE A 129 3.84 -0.35 -6.00
CA ILE A 129 3.42 1.05 -5.94
C ILE A 129 2.19 1.16 -5.04
N MET A 130 2.06 2.28 -4.36
CA MET A 130 0.94 2.59 -3.48
C MET A 130 0.45 4.01 -3.74
N ASP A 131 -0.87 4.14 -3.82
CA ASP A 131 -1.56 5.41 -4.02
C ASP A 131 -2.68 5.54 -2.99
N PHE A 132 -2.69 6.64 -2.25
CA PHE A 132 -3.80 6.96 -1.37
C PHE A 132 -4.85 7.76 -2.14
N VAL A 133 -6.01 7.16 -2.33
CA VAL A 133 -7.19 7.81 -2.93
C VAL A 133 -7.97 8.57 -1.86
N ALA A 134 -8.05 8.01 -0.65
CA ALA A 134 -8.63 8.67 0.51
C ALA A 134 -7.55 9.47 1.26
N PRO A 135 -7.86 10.67 1.78
CA PRO A 135 -6.92 11.45 2.59
C PRO A 135 -6.63 10.80 3.95
N GLU A 136 -7.52 9.92 4.40
CA GLU A 136 -7.39 9.16 5.64
C GLU A 136 -7.93 7.74 5.50
N ILE A 137 -7.30 6.81 6.21
CA ILE A 137 -7.74 5.42 6.35
C ILE A 137 -7.61 4.97 7.80
N TYR A 138 -8.39 3.97 8.17
CA TYR A 138 -8.39 3.34 9.49
C TYR A 138 -7.82 1.93 9.35
N VAL A 139 -6.84 1.57 10.18
CA VAL A 139 -6.15 0.28 10.15
C VAL A 139 -6.34 -0.42 11.49
N ASP A 140 -6.79 -1.67 11.45
CA ASP A 140 -6.92 -2.50 12.65
C ASP A 140 -5.59 -3.18 13.02
N LYS A 141 -5.58 -3.86 14.16
CA LYS A 141 -4.42 -4.62 14.68
C LYS A 141 -3.90 -5.73 13.74
N SER A 142 -4.71 -6.21 12.81
CA SER A 142 -4.36 -7.24 11.83
C SER A 142 -3.86 -6.64 10.50
N GLY A 143 -3.93 -5.31 10.35
CA GLY A 143 -3.54 -4.60 9.14
C GLY A 143 -4.66 -4.47 8.11
N ASN A 144 -5.90 -4.88 8.42
CA ASN A 144 -7.03 -4.58 7.55
C ASN A 144 -7.32 -3.08 7.62
N PHE A 145 -7.78 -2.51 6.51
CA PHE A 145 -8.00 -1.07 6.44
C PHE A 145 -9.35 -0.71 5.83
N ASN A 146 -9.87 0.45 6.22
CA ASN A 146 -11.13 1.02 5.75
C ASN A 146 -10.95 2.53 5.46
N PRO A 147 -11.48 3.07 4.35
CA PRO A 147 -12.14 2.37 3.26
C PRO A 147 -11.19 1.48 2.44
N VAL A 148 -11.65 0.31 2.02
CA VAL A 148 -10.86 -0.63 1.18
C VAL A 148 -10.48 -0.04 -0.18
N THR A 149 -11.25 0.93 -0.67
CA THR A 149 -10.97 1.70 -1.89
C THR A 149 -10.08 2.92 -1.64
N GLY A 150 -9.73 3.19 -0.38
CA GLY A 150 -8.90 4.33 0.03
C GLY A 150 -7.44 4.21 -0.37
N VAL A 151 -6.98 2.99 -0.71
CA VAL A 151 -5.62 2.74 -1.18
C VAL A 151 -5.66 1.87 -2.44
N ILE A 152 -4.82 2.22 -3.41
CA ILE A 152 -4.56 1.42 -4.61
C ILE A 152 -3.14 0.86 -4.49
N PHE A 153 -3.00 -0.44 -4.78
CA PHE A 153 -1.70 -1.09 -4.87
C PHE A 153 -1.44 -1.58 -6.28
N GLY A 154 -0.20 -1.44 -6.74
CA GLY A 154 0.32 -2.05 -7.96
C GLY A 154 1.63 -2.79 -7.69
N GLY A 155 2.19 -3.44 -8.71
CA GLY A 155 3.40 -4.26 -8.57
C GLY A 155 3.13 -5.53 -7.76
N TYR A 156 4.04 -5.92 -6.87
CA TYR A 156 3.94 -7.17 -6.11
C TYR A 156 2.63 -7.26 -5.30
N ILE A 157 2.33 -6.26 -4.45
CA ILE A 157 1.11 -6.28 -3.62
C ILE A 157 -0.14 -6.27 -4.50
N GLY A 158 -0.17 -5.46 -5.57
CA GLY A 158 -1.30 -5.42 -6.49
C GLY A 158 -1.53 -6.71 -7.28
N SER A 159 -0.53 -7.60 -7.35
CA SER A 159 -0.62 -8.91 -7.98
C SER A 159 -1.19 -10.00 -7.08
N LEU A 160 -1.25 -9.77 -5.75
CA LEU A 160 -1.86 -10.69 -4.79
C LEU A 160 -3.39 -10.63 -4.97
N LYS A 161 -4.04 -11.79 -5.15
CA LYS A 161 -5.48 -11.89 -5.46
C LYS A 161 -6.20 -12.79 -4.45
N ALA A 162 -7.37 -13.31 -4.83
CA ALA A 162 -8.20 -14.15 -3.98
C ALA A 162 -7.47 -15.37 -3.38
N GLY A 163 -6.45 -15.90 -4.07
CA GLY A 163 -5.62 -17.02 -3.58
C GLY A 163 -4.67 -16.67 -2.44
N ASP A 164 -4.41 -15.37 -2.23
CA ASP A 164 -3.51 -14.83 -1.20
C ASP A 164 -4.29 -14.23 -0.01
N LEU A 165 -5.61 -14.45 0.04
CA LEU A 165 -6.43 -14.00 1.15
C LEU A 165 -6.15 -14.82 2.40
N LEU A 166 -6.18 -14.12 3.54
CA LEU A 166 -6.12 -14.70 4.87
C LEU A 166 -7.43 -14.44 5.61
N PRO A 167 -7.72 -15.19 6.68
CA PRO A 167 -8.75 -14.82 7.62
C PRO A 167 -8.58 -13.36 8.06
N VAL A 168 -9.69 -12.63 8.17
CA VAL A 168 -9.68 -11.19 8.53
C VAL A 168 -9.00 -10.94 9.88
N ASP A 169 -9.11 -11.88 10.80
CA ASP A 169 -8.50 -11.84 12.13
C ASP A 169 -7.08 -12.42 12.18
N TYR A 170 -6.50 -12.81 11.03
CA TYR A 170 -5.17 -13.39 11.00
C TYR A 170 -4.11 -12.36 11.43
N GLN A 171 -3.27 -12.79 12.38
CA GLN A 171 -2.09 -12.04 12.80
C GLN A 171 -0.89 -12.96 12.70
N ALA A 172 0.16 -12.50 12.03
CA ALA A 172 1.42 -13.21 12.11
C ALA A 172 1.97 -13.04 13.53
N GLU A 173 1.98 -14.12 14.30
CA GLU A 173 2.74 -14.20 15.54
C GLU A 173 4.23 -14.08 15.20
N ASP A 174 4.96 -13.33 16.03
CA ASP A 174 6.42 -13.19 15.96
C ASP A 174 7.07 -14.57 16.21
#